data_AF-A0A6N9CBU9-F1
#
_entry.id   AF-A0A6N9CBU9-F1
#
_cell.length_a   1.000
_cell.length_b   1.000
_cell.length_c   1.000
_cell.angle_alpha   90.00
_cell.angle_beta   90.00
_cell.angle_gamma   90.00
#
_symmetry.space_group_name_H-M   'P 1'
#
loop_
_entity.id
_entity.type
_entity.pdbx_description
1 polymer ?
#
loop_
_entity_poly.entity_id
_entity_poly.type
_entity_poly.pdbx_seq_one_letter_code
_entity_poly.pdbx_strand_id
1 'polypeptide(L)'
;MKIIYSFIVLWTLVWQVQLSYAVREGTANAKVMIQRYEREGDFAKAALWHEAAADCLKVISIPMTEIQIRYYLDHGEHVQTERSREELANIKKRQEYHLKAAQAHWERSETEGISVELEAEREKITQFISTWVQTYPNRFYHYGIYPSFFKVEQEVFKKKRDYAAVLNLEADAAEMCANQYNEITVAYFRELVLGRDAVGGHVGGEAISRRAANHLSKVGKDRVSQYEKVRDTHYQLAALLRKIAEGTPKTLSIEAETMLRDLSHQSISPAPKLTSIQALRIANRDACLQEHLKAHTGVHGYASFQGFAWFVSYYNHGWGNLGVVLVDDKTGTVLDILDWLRLKESTKR
;
A
#
# COMPACT_ATOMS: atom_id res chain seq x y z
N MET A 1 -15.05 -32.82 -24.35
CA MET A 1 -15.72 -31.62 -23.80
C MET A 1 -15.21 -31.15 -22.43
N LYS A 2 -14.78 -32.05 -21.51
CA LYS A 2 -14.23 -31.64 -20.18
C LYS A 2 -12.83 -30.98 -20.22
N ILE A 3 -11.99 -31.30 -21.21
CA ILE A 3 -10.62 -30.78 -21.31
C ILE A 3 -10.59 -29.31 -21.77
N ILE A 4 -11.56 -28.88 -22.58
CA ILE A 4 -11.66 -27.50 -23.08
C ILE A 4 -12.14 -26.54 -21.97
N TYR A 5 -13.04 -27.00 -21.09
CA TYR A 5 -13.49 -26.21 -19.93
C TYR A 5 -12.39 -26.00 -18.88
N SER A 6 -11.53 -26.99 -18.62
CA SER A 6 -10.41 -26.82 -17.70
C SER A 6 -9.37 -25.83 -18.21
N PHE A 7 -9.13 -25.76 -19.53
CA PHE A 7 -8.24 -24.74 -20.11
C PHE A 7 -8.84 -23.33 -20.05
N ILE A 8 -10.14 -23.17 -20.33
CA ILE A 8 -10.81 -21.86 -20.27
C ILE A 8 -10.89 -21.34 -18.83
N VAL A 9 -11.12 -22.21 -17.83
CA VAL A 9 -11.15 -21.80 -16.41
C VAL A 9 -9.75 -21.47 -15.87
N LEU A 10 -8.71 -22.18 -16.32
CA LEU A 10 -7.32 -21.81 -16.00
C LEU A 10 -6.93 -20.49 -16.68
N TRP A 11 -7.39 -20.25 -17.92
CA TRP A 11 -7.18 -18.99 -18.63
C TRP A 11 -7.91 -17.82 -17.96
N THR A 12 -9.16 -18.00 -17.51
CA THR A 12 -9.91 -16.94 -16.82
C THR A 12 -9.42 -16.68 -15.39
N LEU A 13 -8.83 -17.67 -14.71
CA LEU A 13 -8.17 -17.48 -13.41
C LEU A 13 -6.82 -16.75 -13.55
N VAL A 14 -6.08 -16.97 -14.65
CA VAL A 14 -4.90 -16.15 -15.01
C VAL A 14 -5.33 -14.72 -15.44
N TRP A 15 -6.58 -14.51 -15.84
CA TRP A 15 -7.13 -13.19 -16.18
C TRP A 15 -7.58 -12.34 -14.98
N GLN A 16 -7.50 -12.85 -13.75
CA GLN A 16 -7.78 -12.08 -12.53
C GLN A 16 -6.53 -11.70 -11.74
N VAL A 17 -5.39 -11.54 -12.41
CA VAL A 17 -4.26 -10.81 -11.84
C VAL A 17 -4.66 -9.34 -11.75
N GLN A 18 -5.39 -8.98 -10.69
CA GLN A 18 -5.56 -7.59 -10.29
C GLN A 18 -4.16 -7.09 -9.92
N LEU A 19 -3.54 -6.37 -10.84
CA LEU A 19 -2.15 -5.91 -10.80
C LEU A 19 -1.78 -5.09 -9.54
N SER A 20 -2.72 -4.78 -8.65
CA SER A 20 -2.38 -4.11 -7.39
C SER A 20 -3.41 -4.25 -6.26
N TYR A 21 -3.50 -5.42 -5.63
CA TYR A 21 -4.15 -5.51 -4.31
C TYR A 21 -3.47 -4.54 -3.31
N ALA A 22 -2.13 -4.45 -3.34
CA ALA A 22 -1.36 -3.58 -2.49
C ALA A 22 -1.66 -2.06 -2.68
N VAL A 23 -1.93 -1.57 -3.91
CA VAL A 23 -2.34 -0.16 -4.19
C VAL A 23 -3.69 0.16 -3.57
N ARG A 24 -4.60 -0.82 -3.60
CA ARG A 24 -5.98 -0.64 -3.13
C ARG A 24 -6.06 -0.59 -1.62
N GLU A 25 -5.09 -1.14 -0.88
CA GLU A 25 -5.17 -1.18 0.59
C GLU A 25 -5.05 0.20 1.25
N GLY A 26 -4.18 1.10 0.76
CA GLY A 26 -4.05 2.46 1.31
C GLY A 26 -5.35 3.25 1.14
N THR A 27 -5.94 3.23 -0.05
CA THR A 27 -7.25 3.88 -0.29
C THR A 27 -8.40 3.20 0.44
N ALA A 28 -8.38 1.86 0.55
CA ALA A 28 -9.38 1.12 1.32
C ALA A 28 -9.33 1.46 2.81
N ASN A 29 -8.13 1.63 3.38
CA ASN A 29 -7.99 2.00 4.78
C ASN A 29 -8.32 3.48 5.02
N ALA A 30 -8.04 4.37 4.07
CA ALA A 30 -8.55 5.74 4.15
C ALA A 30 -10.09 5.76 4.13
N LYS A 31 -10.73 4.89 3.34
CA LYS A 31 -12.20 4.77 3.28
C LYS A 31 -12.84 4.41 4.62
N VAL A 32 -12.17 3.60 5.44
CA VAL A 32 -12.61 3.27 6.81
C VAL A 32 -12.78 4.55 7.64
N MET A 33 -11.82 5.48 7.55
CA MET A 33 -11.88 6.76 8.25
C MET A 33 -12.90 7.72 7.63
N ILE A 34 -13.00 7.79 6.31
CA ILE A 34 -14.04 8.56 5.60
C ILE A 34 -15.43 8.17 6.11
N GLN A 35 -15.75 6.88 6.09
CA GLN A 35 -17.06 6.38 6.50
C GLN A 35 -17.36 6.65 7.97
N ARG A 36 -16.34 6.55 8.82
CA ARG A 36 -16.47 6.90 10.23
C ARG A 36 -16.87 8.36 10.40
N TYR A 37 -16.15 9.28 9.76
CA TYR A 37 -16.42 10.72 9.92
C TYR A 37 -17.71 11.17 9.22
N GLU A 38 -18.06 10.59 8.07
CA GLU A 38 -19.37 10.79 7.44
C GLU A 38 -20.51 10.38 8.38
N ARG A 39 -20.37 9.25 9.09
CA ARG A 39 -21.35 8.78 10.08
C ARG A 39 -21.45 9.69 11.30
N GLU A 40 -20.32 10.28 11.71
CA GLU A 40 -20.24 11.24 12.82
C GLU A 40 -20.69 12.66 12.42
N GLY A 41 -20.91 12.92 11.13
CA GLY A 41 -21.24 14.25 10.59
C GLY A 41 -20.04 15.21 10.51
N ASP A 42 -18.82 14.71 10.71
CA ASP A 42 -17.59 15.50 10.65
C ASP A 42 -17.05 15.56 9.21
N PHE A 43 -17.70 16.40 8.41
CA PHE A 43 -17.36 16.51 6.98
C PHE A 43 -15.98 17.12 6.75
N ALA A 44 -15.45 17.93 7.67
CA ALA A 44 -14.08 18.45 7.60
C ALA A 44 -13.04 17.32 7.67
N LYS A 45 -13.16 16.42 8.66
CA LYS A 45 -12.25 15.27 8.75
C LYS A 45 -12.48 14.29 7.61
N ALA A 46 -13.72 14.07 7.17
CA ALA A 46 -13.98 13.25 5.99
C ALA A 46 -13.30 13.82 4.73
N ALA A 47 -13.32 15.14 4.53
CA ALA A 47 -12.61 15.80 3.43
C ALA A 47 -11.10 15.53 3.47
N LEU A 48 -10.46 15.69 4.65
CA LEU A 48 -9.05 15.38 4.84
C LEU A 48 -8.70 13.93 4.48
N TRP A 49 -9.56 12.97 4.83
CA TRP A 49 -9.33 11.56 4.50
C TRP A 49 -9.59 11.22 3.03
N HIS A 50 -10.47 11.97 2.35
CA HIS A 50 -10.56 11.93 0.90
C HIS A 50 -9.28 12.44 0.23
N GLU A 51 -8.69 13.54 0.70
CA GLU A 51 -7.39 14.03 0.25
C GLU A 51 -6.30 12.98 0.48
N ALA A 52 -6.25 12.38 1.68
CA ALA A 52 -5.31 11.32 2.00
C ALA A 52 -5.42 10.10 1.05
N ALA A 53 -6.65 9.72 0.68
CA ALA A 53 -6.88 8.66 -0.30
C ALA A 53 -6.35 9.06 -1.69
N ALA A 54 -6.59 10.29 -2.12
CA ALA A 54 -6.05 10.82 -3.38
C ALA A 54 -4.51 10.83 -3.38
N ASP A 55 -3.89 11.21 -2.27
CA ASP A 55 -2.43 11.21 -2.14
C ASP A 55 -1.83 9.81 -2.12
N CYS A 56 -2.49 8.82 -1.51
CA CYS A 56 -2.07 7.42 -1.64
C CYS A 56 -2.05 6.95 -3.10
N LEU A 57 -3.03 7.38 -3.91
CA LEU A 57 -3.04 7.07 -5.34
C LEU A 57 -1.90 7.79 -6.07
N LYS A 58 -1.72 9.07 -5.79
CA LYS A 58 -0.70 9.93 -6.42
C LYS A 58 0.73 9.48 -6.11
N VAL A 59 1.04 9.29 -4.84
CA VAL A 59 2.41 9.08 -4.34
C VAL A 59 2.86 7.64 -4.52
N ILE A 60 1.94 6.67 -4.47
CA ILE A 60 2.30 5.24 -4.49
C ILE A 60 1.83 4.58 -5.79
N SER A 61 0.55 4.75 -6.12
CA SER A 61 -0.12 3.86 -7.08
C SER A 61 0.18 4.23 -8.53
N ILE A 62 0.16 5.53 -8.83
CA ILE A 62 0.55 6.08 -10.13
C ILE A 62 2.01 5.72 -10.46
N PRO A 63 3.01 6.14 -9.65
CA PRO A 63 4.42 5.87 -9.98
C PRO A 63 4.71 4.37 -10.06
N MET A 64 4.13 3.54 -9.19
CA MET A 64 4.31 2.09 -9.31
C MET A 64 3.79 1.53 -10.63
N THR A 65 2.61 1.99 -11.08
CA THR A 65 2.04 1.53 -12.36
C THR A 65 2.85 2.07 -13.55
N GLU A 66 3.40 3.27 -13.45
CA GLU A 66 4.30 3.84 -14.46
C GLU A 66 5.62 3.05 -14.56
N ILE A 67 6.21 2.64 -13.43
CA ILE A 67 7.37 1.74 -13.39
C ILE A 67 7.05 0.40 -14.08
N GLN A 68 5.87 -0.18 -13.82
CA GLN A 68 5.40 -1.42 -14.49
C GLN A 68 5.27 -1.24 -16.00
N ILE A 69 4.64 -0.15 -16.44
CA ILE A 69 4.47 0.15 -17.87
C ILE A 69 5.82 0.27 -18.57
N ARG A 70 6.79 1.00 -17.98
CA ARG A 70 8.14 1.12 -18.54
C ARG A 70 8.81 -0.24 -18.68
N TYR A 71 8.76 -1.06 -17.63
CA TYR A 71 9.32 -2.41 -17.65
C TYR A 71 8.72 -3.26 -18.79
N TYR A 72 7.39 -3.30 -18.91
CA TYR A 72 6.74 -4.08 -19.97
C TYR A 72 7.07 -3.56 -21.38
N LEU A 73 7.16 -2.25 -21.56
CA LEU A 73 7.54 -1.65 -22.85
C LEU A 73 8.95 -2.05 -23.26
N ASP A 74 9.91 -1.97 -22.34
CA ASP A 74 11.31 -2.28 -22.60
C ASP A 74 11.53 -3.76 -22.94
N HIS A 75 10.60 -4.63 -22.53
CA HIS A 75 10.67 -6.09 -22.74
C HIS A 75 9.70 -6.59 -23.82
N GLY A 76 9.02 -5.70 -24.57
CA GLY A 76 8.11 -6.09 -25.65
C GLY A 76 6.78 -6.72 -25.19
N GLU A 77 6.41 -6.56 -23.92
CA GLU A 77 5.19 -7.09 -23.31
C GLU A 77 3.97 -6.16 -23.59
N HIS A 78 3.59 -6.07 -24.88
CA HIS A 78 2.58 -5.12 -25.34
C HIS A 78 1.19 -5.32 -24.69
N VAL A 79 0.77 -6.55 -24.44
CA VAL A 79 -0.55 -6.83 -23.83
C VAL A 79 -0.59 -6.34 -22.38
N GLN A 80 0.47 -6.58 -21.62
CA GLN A 80 0.63 -6.18 -20.23
C GLN A 80 0.79 -4.66 -20.12
N THR A 81 1.47 -4.04 -21.09
CA THR A 81 1.56 -2.59 -21.24
C THR A 81 0.19 -1.94 -21.37
N GLU A 82 -0.64 -2.39 -22.31
CA GLU A 82 -1.97 -1.82 -22.53
C GLU A 82 -2.88 -2.01 -21.31
N ARG A 83 -2.87 -3.20 -20.69
CA ARG A 83 -3.60 -3.46 -19.44
C ARG A 83 -3.14 -2.54 -18.30
N SER A 84 -1.84 -2.28 -18.20
CA SER A 84 -1.30 -1.40 -17.16
C SER A 84 -1.65 0.07 -17.43
N ARG A 85 -1.73 0.50 -18.70
CA ARG A 85 -2.23 1.83 -19.08
C ARG A 85 -3.70 2.03 -18.72
N GLU A 86 -4.53 1.01 -18.92
CA GLU A 86 -5.94 1.03 -18.49
C GLU A 86 -6.07 1.14 -16.97
N GLU A 87 -5.29 0.36 -16.20
CA GLU A 87 -5.29 0.47 -14.73
C GLU A 87 -4.78 1.85 -14.27
N LEU A 88 -3.74 2.39 -14.92
CA LEU A 88 -3.25 3.75 -14.65
C LEU A 88 -4.35 4.81 -14.87
N ALA A 89 -5.11 4.70 -15.95
CA ALA A 89 -6.25 5.58 -16.22
C ALA A 89 -7.34 5.44 -15.14
N ASN A 90 -7.61 4.22 -14.67
CA ASN A 90 -8.56 3.97 -13.58
C ASN A 90 -8.08 4.54 -12.24
N ILE A 91 -6.78 4.43 -11.94
CA ILE A 91 -6.16 5.03 -10.75
C ILE A 91 -6.32 6.56 -10.78
N LYS A 92 -6.04 7.22 -11.92
CA LYS A 92 -6.22 8.67 -12.08
C LYS A 92 -7.68 9.09 -11.92
N LYS A 93 -8.63 8.35 -12.49
CA LYS A 93 -10.07 8.60 -12.28
C LYS A 93 -10.49 8.49 -10.80
N ARG A 94 -9.95 7.50 -10.07
CA ARG A 94 -10.20 7.36 -8.62
C ARG A 94 -9.61 8.51 -7.82
N GLN A 95 -8.42 8.97 -8.19
CA GLN A 95 -7.79 10.14 -7.57
C GLN A 95 -8.67 11.37 -7.74
N GLU A 96 -9.12 11.65 -8.96
CA GLU A 96 -10.04 12.76 -9.24
C GLU A 96 -11.37 12.64 -8.49
N TYR A 97 -11.91 11.43 -8.38
CA TYR A 97 -13.11 11.17 -7.59
C TYR A 97 -12.90 11.58 -6.12
N HIS A 98 -11.79 11.18 -5.51
CA HIS A 98 -11.49 11.53 -4.12
C HIS A 98 -11.28 13.04 -3.95
N LEU A 99 -10.60 13.71 -4.87
CA LEU A 99 -10.43 15.17 -4.82
C LEU A 99 -11.76 15.92 -4.92
N LYS A 100 -12.65 15.51 -5.84
CA LYS A 100 -14.00 16.09 -5.96
C LYS A 100 -14.84 15.84 -4.71
N ALA A 101 -14.75 14.63 -4.16
CA ALA A 101 -15.44 14.29 -2.92
C ALA A 101 -14.91 15.10 -1.73
N ALA A 102 -13.59 15.30 -1.62
CA ALA A 102 -13.00 16.17 -0.60
C ALA A 102 -13.54 17.60 -0.71
N GLN A 103 -13.57 18.16 -1.92
CA GLN A 103 -14.13 19.49 -2.14
C GLN A 103 -15.60 19.59 -1.69
N ALA A 104 -16.43 18.63 -2.10
CA ALA A 104 -17.84 18.61 -1.70
C ALA A 104 -18.04 18.48 -0.18
N HIS A 105 -17.12 17.79 0.51
CA HIS A 105 -17.12 17.68 1.96
C HIS A 105 -16.67 18.97 2.65
N TRP A 106 -15.67 19.66 2.10
CA TRP A 106 -15.28 20.99 2.58
C TRP A 106 -16.42 22.01 2.43
N GLU A 107 -17.13 21.99 1.30
CA GLU A 107 -18.30 22.85 1.07
C GLU A 107 -19.46 22.58 2.05
N ARG A 108 -19.53 21.37 2.61
CA ARG A 108 -20.51 20.97 3.63
C ARG A 108 -20.05 21.24 5.07
N SER A 109 -18.77 21.52 5.27
CA SER A 109 -18.20 21.72 6.60
C SER A 109 -18.55 23.10 7.15
N GLU A 110 -19.01 23.15 8.39
CA GLU A 110 -19.15 24.40 9.15
C GLU A 110 -17.82 24.83 9.81
N THR A 111 -16.83 23.93 9.86
CA THR A 111 -15.51 24.19 10.45
C THR A 111 -14.61 24.83 9.41
N GLU A 112 -14.11 26.04 9.71
CA GLU A 112 -13.06 26.70 8.92
C GLU A 112 -11.77 25.85 8.93
N GLY A 113 -11.04 25.81 7.82
CA GLY A 113 -9.95 24.85 7.54
C GLY A 113 -8.74 24.86 8.50
N ILE A 114 -8.73 25.75 9.51
CA ILE A 114 -7.68 25.90 10.51
C ILE A 114 -8.29 25.76 11.90
N SER A 115 -8.30 24.53 12.43
CA SER A 115 -8.63 24.24 13.82
C SER A 115 -7.63 23.26 14.42
N VAL A 116 -7.45 23.31 15.75
CA VAL A 116 -6.53 22.40 16.48
C VAL A 116 -6.88 20.93 16.23
N GLU A 117 -8.17 20.63 16.09
CA GLU A 117 -8.65 19.28 15.82
C GLU A 117 -8.30 18.81 14.42
N LEU A 118 -8.38 19.69 13.41
CA LEU A 118 -7.96 19.39 12.05
C LEU A 118 -6.44 19.26 11.93
N GLU A 119 -5.66 20.04 12.70
CA GLU A 119 -4.20 19.87 12.77
C GLU A 119 -3.81 18.49 13.31
N ALA A 120 -4.46 18.04 14.39
CA ALA A 120 -4.24 16.71 14.94
C ALA A 120 -4.62 15.61 13.93
N GLU A 121 -5.68 15.82 13.14
CA GLU A 121 -6.07 14.88 12.10
C GLU A 121 -5.07 14.84 10.93
N ARG A 122 -4.56 16.00 10.50
CA ARG A 122 -3.49 16.09 9.49
C ARG A 122 -2.21 15.36 9.95
N GLU A 123 -1.88 15.41 11.24
CA GLU A 123 -0.77 14.65 11.80
C GLU A 123 -0.99 13.13 11.68
N LYS A 124 -2.21 12.64 11.98
CA LYS A 124 -2.56 11.22 11.77
C LYS A 124 -2.45 10.81 10.30
N ILE A 125 -2.94 11.66 9.38
CA ILE A 125 -2.83 11.42 7.94
C ILE A 125 -1.37 11.36 7.49
N THR A 126 -0.52 12.25 8.00
CA THR A 126 0.91 12.23 7.70
C THR A 126 1.56 10.92 8.17
N GLN A 127 1.23 10.45 9.38
CA GLN A 127 1.69 9.16 9.91
C GLN A 127 1.17 7.98 9.06
N PHE A 128 -0.09 8.07 8.63
CA PHE A 128 -0.75 7.09 7.78
C PHE A 128 -0.05 6.94 6.43
N ILE A 129 0.08 8.02 5.65
CA ILE A 129 0.72 8.00 4.34
C ILE A 129 2.18 7.56 4.48
N SER A 130 2.89 8.10 5.47
CA SER A 130 4.28 7.71 5.75
C SER A 130 4.40 6.20 6.01
N THR A 131 3.47 5.58 6.74
CA THR A 131 3.50 4.14 7.01
C THR A 131 3.33 3.32 5.74
N TRP A 132 2.42 3.75 4.86
CA TRP A 132 2.21 3.12 3.56
C TRP A 132 3.44 3.25 2.66
N VAL A 133 3.96 4.47 2.49
CA VAL A 133 5.11 4.74 1.63
C VAL A 133 6.37 3.95 2.05
N GLN A 134 6.57 3.72 3.35
CA GLN A 134 7.72 2.96 3.85
C GLN A 134 7.59 1.45 3.65
N THR A 135 6.38 0.93 3.82
CA THR A 135 6.14 -0.52 3.77
C THR A 135 5.96 -1.03 2.35
N TYR A 136 5.65 -0.14 1.40
CA TYR A 136 5.24 -0.56 0.06
C TYR A 136 6.34 -1.25 -0.74
N PRO A 137 7.57 -0.73 -0.87
CA PRO A 137 8.61 -1.42 -1.65
C PRO A 137 8.94 -2.81 -1.10
N ASN A 138 8.93 -2.98 0.24
CA ASN A 138 9.11 -4.28 0.89
C ASN A 138 8.00 -5.29 0.53
N ARG A 139 6.81 -4.82 0.15
CA ARG A 139 5.69 -5.67 -0.27
C ARG A 139 5.78 -6.12 -1.73
N PHE A 140 6.70 -5.55 -2.52
CA PHE A 140 6.90 -5.90 -3.93
C PHE A 140 7.07 -7.41 -4.13
N TYR A 141 7.92 -8.07 -3.32
CA TYR A 141 8.19 -9.50 -3.45
C TYR A 141 7.05 -10.41 -2.96
N HIS A 142 6.10 -9.85 -2.23
CA HIS A 142 4.97 -10.59 -1.65
C HIS A 142 3.68 -10.42 -2.45
N TYR A 143 3.53 -9.33 -3.21
CA TYR A 143 2.28 -8.97 -3.89
C TYR A 143 2.54 -8.33 -5.26
N GLY A 144 1.51 -8.32 -6.12
CA GLY A 144 1.57 -7.65 -7.42
C GLY A 144 2.47 -8.36 -8.43
N ILE A 145 3.22 -7.58 -9.21
CA ILE A 145 3.95 -8.06 -10.39
C ILE A 145 5.01 -9.13 -10.08
N TYR A 146 5.70 -9.09 -8.94
CA TYR A 146 6.73 -10.08 -8.63
C TYR A 146 6.17 -11.51 -8.54
N PRO A 147 5.21 -11.82 -7.66
CA PRO A 147 4.62 -13.15 -7.62
C PRO A 147 3.79 -13.52 -8.85
N SER A 148 3.19 -12.54 -9.55
CA SER A 148 2.29 -12.83 -10.68
C SER A 148 2.98 -12.95 -12.05
N PHE A 149 4.12 -12.29 -12.23
CA PHE A 149 4.87 -12.26 -13.49
C PHE A 149 6.27 -12.84 -13.30
N PHE A 150 7.12 -12.19 -12.49
CA PHE A 150 8.52 -12.58 -12.33
C PHE A 150 8.68 -14.03 -11.82
N LYS A 151 7.92 -14.43 -10.79
CA LYS A 151 7.97 -15.83 -10.30
C LYS A 151 7.47 -16.82 -11.33
N VAL A 152 6.43 -16.48 -12.10
CA VAL A 152 5.86 -17.38 -13.10
C VAL A 152 6.86 -17.61 -14.23
N GLU A 153 7.45 -16.55 -14.76
CA GLU A 153 8.48 -16.61 -15.81
C GLU A 153 9.75 -17.32 -15.32
N GLN A 154 10.18 -17.09 -14.07
CA GLN A 154 11.28 -17.84 -13.48
C GLN A 154 11.05 -19.34 -13.50
N GLU A 155 9.86 -19.81 -13.12
CA GLU A 155 9.57 -21.24 -13.11
C GLU A 155 9.59 -21.83 -14.53
N VAL A 156 9.26 -21.05 -15.56
CA VAL A 156 9.40 -21.44 -16.96
C VAL A 156 10.87 -21.61 -17.34
N PHE A 157 11.74 -20.63 -17.02
CA PHE A 157 13.18 -20.70 -17.31
C PHE A 157 13.89 -21.82 -16.53
N LYS A 158 13.55 -22.02 -15.25
CA LYS A 158 14.07 -23.13 -14.44
C LYS A 158 13.76 -24.49 -15.06
N LYS A 159 12.53 -24.70 -15.56
CA LYS A 159 12.16 -25.94 -16.27
C LYS A 159 12.98 -26.18 -17.53
N LYS A 160 13.35 -25.11 -18.24
CA LYS A 160 14.23 -25.14 -19.41
C LYS A 160 15.71 -25.25 -19.04
N ARG A 161 16.06 -25.20 -17.75
CA ARG A 161 17.43 -25.12 -17.22
C ARG A 161 18.20 -23.90 -17.74
N ASP A 162 17.48 -22.83 -18.06
CA ASP A 162 18.05 -21.56 -18.49
C ASP A 162 18.31 -20.66 -17.27
N TYR A 163 19.38 -20.98 -16.55
CA TYR A 163 19.71 -20.26 -15.31
C TYR A 163 20.20 -18.83 -15.55
N ALA A 164 20.75 -18.53 -16.73
CA ALA A 164 21.11 -17.18 -17.11
C ALA A 164 19.86 -16.30 -17.22
N ALA A 165 18.80 -16.79 -17.87
CA ALA A 165 17.52 -16.07 -17.94
C ALA A 165 16.86 -15.88 -16.56
N VAL A 166 16.94 -16.89 -15.67
CA VAL A 166 16.45 -16.76 -14.28
C VAL A 166 17.15 -15.62 -13.55
N LEU A 167 18.48 -15.53 -13.67
CA LEU A 167 19.27 -14.50 -12.99
C LEU A 167 19.01 -13.10 -13.56
N ASN A 168 18.88 -12.98 -14.89
CA ASN A 168 18.51 -11.70 -15.51
C ASN A 168 17.11 -11.24 -15.06
N LEU A 169 16.16 -12.16 -14.93
CA LEU A 169 14.80 -11.85 -14.47
C LEU A 169 14.77 -11.42 -12.99
N GLU A 170 15.60 -12.01 -12.14
CA GLU A 170 15.78 -11.54 -10.75
C GLU A 170 16.51 -10.19 -10.69
N ALA A 171 17.45 -9.93 -11.60
CA ALA A 171 18.10 -8.63 -11.70
C ALA A 171 17.10 -7.53 -12.06
N ASP A 172 16.23 -7.80 -13.01
CA ASP A 172 15.14 -6.90 -13.41
C ASP A 172 14.18 -6.63 -12.25
N ALA A 173 13.81 -7.66 -11.49
CA ALA A 173 12.99 -7.52 -10.30
C ALA A 173 13.66 -6.64 -9.24
N ALA A 174 14.96 -6.81 -9.01
CA ALA A 174 15.73 -6.00 -8.07
C ALA A 174 15.81 -4.54 -8.54
N GLU A 175 16.09 -4.28 -9.82
CA GLU A 175 16.11 -2.93 -10.38
C GLU A 175 14.73 -2.25 -10.30
N MET A 176 13.67 -2.99 -10.58
CA MET A 176 12.31 -2.50 -10.45
C MET A 176 11.96 -2.13 -9.00
N CYS A 177 12.39 -2.94 -8.02
CA CYS A 177 12.24 -2.63 -6.60
C CYS A 177 13.03 -1.37 -6.21
N ALA A 178 14.27 -1.22 -6.71
CA ALA A 178 15.06 0.00 -6.52
C ALA A 178 14.35 1.24 -7.07
N ASN A 179 13.78 1.15 -8.28
CA ASN A 179 13.01 2.24 -8.88
C ASN A 179 11.79 2.62 -8.03
N GLN A 180 11.12 1.64 -7.41
CA GLN A 180 10.03 1.92 -6.46
C GLN A 180 10.54 2.65 -5.21
N TYR A 181 11.65 2.24 -4.61
CA TYR A 181 12.25 2.99 -3.51
C TYR A 181 12.57 4.44 -3.91
N ASN A 182 13.11 4.64 -5.11
CA ASN A 182 13.50 5.96 -5.59
C ASN A 182 12.30 6.89 -5.84
N GLU A 183 11.34 6.43 -6.64
CA GLU A 183 10.24 7.25 -7.15
C GLU A 183 9.06 7.37 -6.18
N ILE A 184 8.97 6.48 -5.18
CA ILE A 184 7.90 6.48 -4.17
C ILE A 184 8.47 6.92 -2.82
N THR A 185 9.34 6.11 -2.23
CA THR A 185 9.75 6.29 -0.83
C THR A 185 10.71 7.45 -0.64
N VAL A 186 11.81 7.48 -1.39
CA VAL A 186 12.82 8.56 -1.32
C VAL A 186 12.21 9.88 -1.79
N ALA A 187 11.47 9.87 -2.90
CA ALA A 187 10.79 11.06 -3.41
C ALA A 187 9.84 11.67 -2.36
N TYR A 188 8.95 10.86 -1.76
CA TYR A 188 8.01 11.34 -0.75
C TYR A 188 8.71 11.95 0.47
N PHE A 189 9.71 11.26 1.04
CA PHE A 189 10.41 11.79 2.21
C PHE A 189 11.24 13.03 1.89
N ARG A 190 11.79 13.15 0.67
CA ARG A 190 12.46 14.38 0.23
C ARG A 190 11.49 15.55 0.15
N GLU A 191 10.31 15.37 -0.44
CA GLU A 191 9.28 16.43 -0.49
C GLU A 191 8.83 16.85 0.91
N LEU A 192 8.62 15.89 1.82
CA LEU A 192 8.35 16.17 3.24
C LEU A 192 9.47 16.98 3.92
N VAL A 193 10.74 16.66 3.64
CA VAL A 193 11.89 17.39 4.21
C VAL A 193 11.98 18.83 3.70
N LEU A 194 11.63 19.04 2.43
CA LEU A 194 11.67 20.35 1.79
C LEU A 194 10.51 21.26 2.22
N GLY A 195 9.55 20.74 3.00
CA GLY A 195 8.36 21.49 3.43
C GLY A 195 7.48 21.92 2.26
N ARG A 196 7.66 21.27 1.10
CA ARG A 196 6.78 21.41 -0.06
C ARG A 196 5.61 20.44 0.13
N ASP A 197 4.46 20.76 -0.43
CA ASP A 197 3.22 19.97 -0.40
C ASP A 197 3.44 18.54 -0.91
N ALA A 198 4.02 17.67 -0.08
CA ALA A 198 4.12 16.24 -0.32
C ALA A 198 2.72 15.59 -0.34
N VAL A 199 1.74 16.31 0.20
CA VAL A 199 0.31 16.07 0.30
C VAL A 199 -0.31 17.28 -0.39
N GLY A 200 -0.92 17.10 -1.56
CA GLY A 200 -1.20 18.22 -2.46
C GLY A 200 -2.12 19.25 -1.81
N GLY A 201 -1.69 20.51 -1.70
CA GLY A 201 -2.53 21.63 -1.29
C GLY A 201 -3.78 21.72 -2.15
N HIS A 202 -4.90 21.24 -1.64
CA HIS A 202 -6.21 21.42 -2.26
C HIS A 202 -7.13 22.09 -1.25
N VAL A 203 -7.60 23.27 -1.64
CA VAL A 203 -8.76 24.05 -1.20
C VAL A 203 -8.88 24.44 0.30
N GLY A 204 -8.16 23.82 1.24
CA GLY A 204 -8.24 24.18 2.66
C GLY A 204 -6.99 23.93 3.52
N GLY A 205 -5.84 23.65 2.91
CA GLY A 205 -4.63 23.24 3.63
C GLY A 205 -3.45 24.18 3.43
N GLU A 206 -3.45 25.34 4.10
CA GLU A 206 -2.19 26.06 4.31
C GLU A 206 -1.58 25.67 5.67
N ALA A 207 -0.31 25.27 5.59
CA ALA A 207 0.63 24.93 6.67
C ALA A 207 0.47 23.55 7.34
N ILE A 208 1.38 22.63 6.98
CA ILE A 208 1.94 21.69 7.96
C ILE A 208 2.49 22.56 9.11
N SER A 209 2.02 22.34 10.34
CA SER A 209 2.46 23.17 11.48
C SER A 209 4.00 23.21 11.54
N ARG A 210 4.57 24.37 11.87
CA ARG A 210 6.04 24.57 11.95
C ARG A 210 6.72 23.52 12.84
N ARG A 211 5.99 22.96 13.81
CA ARG A 211 6.43 21.88 14.70
C ARG A 211 6.47 20.52 14.02
N ALA A 212 5.42 20.16 13.26
CA ALA A 212 5.40 18.97 12.42
C ALA A 212 6.47 19.07 11.33
N ALA A 213 6.60 20.21 10.65
CA ALA A 213 7.62 20.45 9.63
C ALA A 213 9.06 20.27 10.17
N ASN A 214 9.36 20.78 11.37
CA ASN A 214 10.68 20.63 11.99
C ASN A 214 11.00 19.18 12.41
N HIS A 215 10.02 18.46 12.96
CA HIS A 215 10.19 17.04 13.32
C HIS A 215 10.34 16.17 12.06
N LEU A 216 9.48 16.40 11.06
CA LEU A 216 9.50 15.70 9.76
C LEU A 216 10.77 16.00 8.96
N SER A 217 11.33 17.21 9.05
CA SER A 217 12.58 17.56 8.36
C SER A 217 13.79 16.79 8.92
N LYS A 218 13.87 16.61 10.25
CA LYS A 218 14.96 15.85 10.87
C LYS A 218 14.80 14.34 10.64
N VAL A 219 13.62 13.79 10.95
CA VAL A 219 13.32 12.36 10.74
C VAL A 219 13.35 11.99 9.26
N GLY A 220 12.94 12.91 8.39
CA GLY A 220 12.93 12.73 6.95
C GLY A 220 14.33 12.64 6.35
N LYS A 221 15.31 13.42 6.81
CA LYS A 221 16.70 13.33 6.31
C LYS A 221 17.33 11.97 6.62
N ASP A 222 17.18 11.50 7.87
CA ASP A 222 17.69 10.19 8.28
C ASP A 222 17.00 9.06 7.49
N ARG A 223 15.68 9.18 7.26
CA ARG A 223 14.91 8.23 6.44
C ARG A 223 15.33 8.23 4.98
N VAL A 224 15.52 9.40 4.36
CA VAL A 224 15.98 9.50 2.97
C VAL A 224 17.29 8.74 2.80
N SER A 225 18.29 9.00 3.65
CA SER A 225 19.58 8.32 3.57
C SER A 225 19.46 6.80 3.77
N GLN A 226 18.61 6.34 4.69
CA GLN A 226 18.36 4.91 4.90
C GLN A 226 17.72 4.25 3.66
N TYR A 227 16.69 4.88 3.07
CA TYR A 227 16.01 4.33 1.89
C TYR A 227 16.85 4.40 0.61
N GLU A 228 17.70 5.43 0.47
CA GLU A 228 18.71 5.48 -0.59
C GLU A 228 19.68 4.31 -0.48
N LYS A 229 20.13 3.96 0.73
CA LYS A 229 21.00 2.79 0.94
C LYS A 229 20.31 1.48 0.52
N VAL A 230 19.02 1.31 0.84
CA VAL A 230 18.26 0.11 0.43
C VAL A 230 18.12 0.06 -1.09
N ARG A 231 17.73 1.18 -1.71
CA ARG A 231 17.69 1.33 -3.18
C ARG A 231 19.02 0.94 -3.83
N ASP A 232 20.12 1.50 -3.34
CA ASP A 232 21.45 1.27 -3.91
C ASP A 232 21.88 -0.19 -3.75
N THR A 233 21.49 -0.84 -2.65
CA THR A 233 21.71 -2.28 -2.44
C THR A 233 20.96 -3.12 -3.48
N HIS A 234 19.72 -2.75 -3.83
CA HIS A 234 18.97 -3.41 -4.90
C HIS A 234 19.61 -3.21 -6.28
N TYR A 235 20.09 -1.99 -6.61
CA TYR A 235 20.83 -1.77 -7.86
C TYR A 235 22.13 -2.59 -7.92
N GLN A 236 22.87 -2.66 -6.82
CA GLN A 236 24.08 -3.48 -6.72
C GLN A 236 23.76 -4.97 -6.91
N LEU A 237 22.67 -5.46 -6.31
CA LEU A 237 22.20 -6.82 -6.50
C LEU A 237 21.86 -7.10 -7.97
N ALA A 238 21.13 -6.19 -8.63
CA ALA A 238 20.80 -6.33 -10.06
C ALA A 238 22.05 -6.42 -10.93
N ALA A 239 23.03 -5.54 -10.72
CA ALA A 239 24.30 -5.56 -11.44
C ALA A 239 25.09 -6.87 -11.21
N LEU A 240 25.14 -7.36 -9.96
CA LEU A 240 25.78 -8.62 -9.61
C LEU A 240 25.10 -9.82 -10.30
N LEU A 241 23.78 -9.88 -10.28
CA LEU A 241 23.00 -10.96 -10.91
C LEU A 241 23.22 -11.01 -12.43
N ARG A 242 23.24 -9.85 -13.11
CA ARG A 242 23.56 -9.77 -14.55
C ARG A 242 24.98 -10.25 -14.84
N LYS A 243 25.96 -9.83 -14.04
CA LYS A 243 27.35 -10.29 -14.18
C LYS A 243 27.48 -11.80 -14.00
N ILE A 244 26.72 -12.40 -13.08
CA ILE A 244 26.70 -13.86 -12.89
C ILE A 244 26.04 -14.54 -14.11
N ALA A 245 24.98 -13.93 -14.66
CA ALA A 245 24.24 -14.45 -15.82
C ALA A 245 25.08 -14.50 -17.10
N GLU A 246 26.05 -13.58 -17.28
CA GLU A 246 27.01 -13.58 -18.40
C GLU A 246 27.93 -14.83 -18.42
N GLY A 247 28.07 -15.52 -17.28
CA GLY A 247 28.80 -16.77 -17.18
C GLY A 247 28.00 -18.00 -17.62
N THR A 248 28.41 -19.19 -17.13
CA THR A 248 27.61 -20.43 -17.21
C THR A 248 27.16 -20.87 -15.81
N PRO A 249 26.33 -20.06 -15.12
CA PRO A 249 25.91 -20.36 -13.75
C PRO A 249 24.99 -21.57 -13.71
N LYS A 250 25.21 -22.43 -12.71
CA LYS A 250 24.28 -23.52 -12.35
C LYS A 250 23.49 -23.23 -11.08
N THR A 251 23.93 -22.26 -10.29
CA THR A 251 23.36 -21.84 -9.00
C THR A 251 23.59 -20.35 -8.78
N LEU A 252 22.86 -19.75 -7.83
CA LEU A 252 23.17 -18.43 -7.29
C LEU A 252 24.54 -18.43 -6.60
N SER A 253 25.22 -17.28 -6.57
CA SER A 253 26.44 -17.12 -5.77
C SER A 253 26.09 -16.87 -4.30
N ILE A 254 26.98 -17.26 -3.40
CA ILE A 254 26.85 -17.00 -1.95
C ILE A 254 26.71 -15.50 -1.66
N GLU A 255 27.36 -14.66 -2.47
CA GLU A 255 27.27 -13.19 -2.37
C GLU A 255 25.85 -12.69 -2.65
N ALA A 256 25.20 -13.16 -3.73
CA ALA A 256 23.83 -12.80 -4.06
C ALA A 256 22.83 -13.32 -2.99
N GLU A 257 23.04 -14.52 -2.47
CA GLU A 257 22.22 -15.09 -1.37
C GLU A 257 22.33 -14.25 -0.09
N THR A 258 23.54 -13.78 0.23
CA THR A 258 23.79 -12.93 1.41
C THR A 258 23.09 -11.58 1.26
N MET A 259 23.21 -10.93 0.10
CA MET A 259 22.52 -9.66 -0.18
C MET A 259 21.00 -9.79 -0.08
N LEU A 260 20.42 -10.86 -0.64
CA LEU A 260 18.98 -11.14 -0.55
C LEU A 260 18.53 -11.32 0.91
N ARG A 261 19.34 -12.03 1.72
CA ARG A 261 19.06 -12.19 3.15
C ARG A 261 19.11 -10.85 3.89
N ASP A 262 20.13 -10.04 3.65
CA ASP A 262 20.28 -8.74 4.31
C ASP A 262 19.14 -7.78 3.97
N LEU A 263 18.70 -7.77 2.71
CA LEU A 263 17.53 -7.01 2.27
C LEU A 263 16.23 -7.47 2.95
N SER A 264 16.06 -8.78 3.17
CA SER A 264 14.87 -9.34 3.83
C SER A 264 14.73 -8.96 5.32
N HIS A 265 15.81 -8.46 5.95
CA HIS A 265 15.85 -8.08 7.36
C HIS A 265 15.78 -6.57 7.62
N GLN A 266 15.77 -5.72 6.57
CA GLN A 266 15.72 -4.27 6.73
C GLN A 266 14.27 -3.77 6.91
N SER A 267 13.79 -3.77 8.17
CA SER A 267 12.57 -3.06 8.54
C SER A 267 12.91 -1.68 9.08
N ILE A 268 12.58 -0.63 8.32
CA ILE A 268 12.82 0.79 8.68
C ILE A 268 11.57 1.43 9.33
N SER A 269 10.50 0.65 9.55
CA SER A 269 9.25 1.19 10.09
C SER A 269 9.31 1.39 11.60
N PRO A 270 8.74 2.48 12.16
CA PRO A 270 8.63 2.63 13.60
C PRO A 270 7.85 1.45 14.17
N ALA A 271 8.45 0.77 15.17
CA ALA A 271 7.82 -0.38 15.78
C ALA A 271 6.55 0.07 16.53
N PRO A 272 5.38 -0.50 16.19
CA PRO A 272 4.16 -0.24 16.97
C PRO A 272 4.33 -0.75 18.40
N LYS A 273 3.65 -0.13 19.36
CA LYS A 273 3.71 -0.55 20.77
C LYS A 273 3.00 -1.87 21.01
N LEU A 274 1.87 -2.07 20.34
CA LEU A 274 1.20 -3.36 20.32
C LEU A 274 1.80 -4.23 19.22
N THR A 275 1.68 -5.54 19.40
CA THR A 275 1.87 -6.52 18.32
C THR A 275 0.55 -6.74 17.58
N SER A 276 0.63 -7.25 16.35
CA SER A 276 -0.57 -7.65 15.58
C SER A 276 -1.44 -8.65 16.35
N ILE A 277 -0.82 -9.57 17.10
CA ILE A 277 -1.50 -10.55 17.95
C ILE A 277 -2.24 -9.85 19.10
N GLN A 278 -1.62 -8.86 19.75
CA GLN A 278 -2.27 -8.11 20.83
C GLN A 278 -3.45 -7.29 20.30
N ALA A 279 -3.29 -6.58 19.18
CA ALA A 279 -4.37 -5.83 18.55
C ALA A 279 -5.55 -6.75 18.16
N LEU A 280 -5.27 -7.91 17.57
CA LEU A 280 -6.28 -8.93 17.24
C LEU A 280 -6.99 -9.45 18.49
N ARG A 281 -6.26 -9.72 19.58
CA ARG A 281 -6.85 -10.15 20.86
C ARG A 281 -7.74 -9.08 21.47
N ILE A 282 -7.36 -7.82 21.39
CA ILE A 282 -8.18 -6.69 21.88
C ILE A 282 -9.46 -6.60 21.08
N ALA A 283 -9.37 -6.60 19.75
CA ALA A 283 -10.55 -6.52 18.87
C ALA A 283 -11.52 -7.70 19.08
N ASN A 284 -11.01 -8.90 19.36
CA ASN A 284 -11.83 -10.08 19.63
C ASN A 284 -12.55 -10.07 20.99
N ARG A 285 -12.27 -9.10 21.88
CA ARG A 285 -12.99 -8.96 23.15
C ARG A 285 -14.35 -8.29 23.01
N ASP A 286 -14.64 -7.65 21.88
CA ASP A 286 -15.92 -6.99 21.66
C ASP A 286 -17.04 -8.00 21.45
N ALA A 287 -17.97 -8.08 22.41
CA ALA A 287 -19.04 -9.08 22.41
C ALA A 287 -20.02 -8.88 21.24
N CYS A 288 -20.27 -7.63 20.84
CA CYS A 288 -21.21 -7.32 19.76
C CYS A 288 -20.66 -7.75 18.40
N LEU A 289 -19.37 -7.50 18.17
CA LEU A 289 -18.66 -7.97 16.99
C LEU A 289 -18.63 -9.49 16.95
N GLN A 290 -18.28 -10.17 18.06
CA GLN A 290 -18.24 -11.63 18.07
C GLN A 290 -19.61 -12.24 17.76
N GLU A 291 -20.69 -11.66 18.29
CA GLU A 291 -22.04 -12.11 17.97
C GLU A 291 -22.36 -11.94 16.47
N HIS A 292 -21.96 -10.82 15.87
CA HIS A 292 -22.11 -10.60 14.44
C HIS A 292 -21.29 -11.62 13.61
N LEU A 293 -20.03 -11.86 13.97
CA LEU A 293 -19.14 -12.75 13.23
C LEU A 293 -19.60 -14.21 13.29
N LYS A 294 -20.32 -14.65 14.33
CA LYS A 294 -20.89 -16.01 14.44
C LYS A 294 -21.85 -16.36 13.30
N ALA A 295 -22.52 -15.37 12.70
CA ALA A 295 -23.41 -15.58 11.56
C ALA A 295 -22.66 -15.96 10.27
N HIS A 296 -21.33 -15.92 10.29
CA HIS A 296 -20.48 -16.15 9.13
C HIS A 296 -19.51 -17.30 9.37
N THR A 297 -19.41 -18.22 8.41
CA THR A 297 -18.42 -19.31 8.44
C THR A 297 -17.11 -18.87 7.80
N GLY A 298 -15.98 -19.35 8.32
CA GLY A 298 -14.66 -19.10 7.72
C GLY A 298 -14.20 -17.65 7.83
N VAL A 299 -14.48 -17.00 8.96
CA VAL A 299 -14.05 -15.63 9.24
C VAL A 299 -12.58 -15.64 9.66
N HIS A 300 -11.78 -14.76 9.03
CA HIS A 300 -10.40 -14.52 9.38
C HIS A 300 -10.20 -13.06 9.78
N GLY A 301 -9.47 -12.83 10.88
CA GLY A 301 -9.09 -11.50 11.33
C GLY A 301 -7.64 -11.19 10.97
N TYR A 302 -7.39 -10.00 10.42
CA TYR A 302 -6.05 -9.52 10.08
C TYR A 302 -5.83 -8.14 10.69
N ALA A 303 -4.77 -8.00 11.50
CA ALA A 303 -4.40 -6.76 12.15
C ALA A 303 -3.26 -6.08 11.39
N SER A 304 -3.48 -4.82 10.99
CA SER A 304 -2.53 -4.02 10.22
C SER A 304 -2.37 -2.64 10.85
N PHE A 305 -1.14 -2.29 11.24
CA PHE A 305 -0.84 -0.98 11.80
C PHE A 305 -0.83 0.10 10.72
N GLN A 306 -1.50 1.22 10.97
CA GLN A 306 -1.70 2.32 10.03
C GLN A 306 -0.91 3.58 10.41
N GLY A 307 0.11 3.48 11.27
CA GLY A 307 0.92 4.62 11.71
C GLY A 307 0.40 5.33 12.97
N PHE A 308 -0.92 5.32 13.17
CA PHE A 308 -1.58 5.93 14.33
C PHE A 308 -2.46 4.96 15.12
N ALA A 309 -3.02 3.93 14.46
CA ALA A 309 -3.89 2.93 15.05
C ALA A 309 -3.73 1.57 14.34
N TRP A 310 -4.19 0.52 15.00
CA TRP A 310 -4.34 -0.81 14.43
C TRP A 310 -5.71 -0.97 13.80
N PHE A 311 -5.71 -1.42 12.54
CA PHE A 311 -6.94 -1.77 11.83
C PHE A 311 -7.04 -3.28 11.85
N VAL A 312 -8.07 -3.80 12.53
CA VAL A 312 -8.35 -5.23 12.59
C VAL A 312 -9.54 -5.53 11.70
N SER A 313 -9.25 -6.02 10.50
CA SER A 313 -10.23 -6.35 9.47
C SER A 313 -10.64 -7.81 9.59
N TYR A 314 -11.94 -8.08 9.60
CA TYR A 314 -12.52 -9.42 9.58
C TYR A 314 -13.11 -9.70 8.21
N TYR A 315 -12.74 -10.80 7.56
CA TYR A 315 -13.24 -11.13 6.22
C TYR A 315 -13.56 -12.61 6.11
N ASN A 316 -14.46 -12.96 5.19
CA ASN A 316 -14.64 -14.34 4.73
C ASN A 316 -14.43 -14.41 3.21
N HIS A 317 -14.10 -15.58 2.69
CA HIS A 317 -13.79 -15.78 1.27
C HIS A 317 -14.96 -15.51 0.31
N GLY A 318 -16.19 -15.32 0.80
CA GLY A 318 -17.40 -15.17 -0.02
C GLY A 318 -18.02 -13.76 -0.05
N TRP A 319 -17.74 -12.89 0.93
CA TRP A 319 -18.48 -11.64 1.16
C TRP A 319 -17.60 -10.39 1.28
N GLY A 320 -16.27 -10.55 1.30
CA GLY A 320 -15.36 -9.43 1.52
C GLY A 320 -15.22 -9.07 3.01
N ASN A 321 -14.85 -7.83 3.30
CA ASN A 321 -14.66 -7.34 4.67
C ASN A 321 -16.02 -7.30 5.40
N LEU A 322 -16.14 -8.01 6.52
CA LEU A 322 -17.32 -8.14 7.39
C LEU A 322 -17.34 -7.07 8.48
N GLY A 323 -16.18 -6.55 8.86
CA GLY A 323 -16.07 -5.43 9.77
C GLY A 323 -14.63 -5.07 10.09
N VAL A 324 -14.43 -3.83 10.51
CA VAL A 324 -13.12 -3.31 10.91
C VAL A 324 -13.21 -2.75 12.33
N VAL A 325 -12.30 -3.18 13.19
CA VAL A 325 -12.10 -2.59 14.52
C VAL A 325 -10.86 -1.72 14.50
N LEU A 326 -11.02 -0.48 14.97
CA LEU A 326 -9.91 0.44 15.18
C LEU A 326 -9.42 0.31 16.62
N VAL A 327 -8.15 -0.01 16.82
CA VAL A 327 -7.53 -0.14 18.15
C VAL A 327 -6.40 0.87 18.28
N ASP A 328 -6.42 1.68 19.33
CA ASP A 328 -5.35 2.63 19.62
C ASP A 328 -4.07 1.89 20.01
N ASP A 329 -2.95 2.22 19.35
CA ASP A 329 -1.66 1.56 19.61
C ASP A 329 -1.07 1.92 20.97
N LYS A 330 -1.38 3.09 21.52
CA LYS A 330 -0.78 3.57 22.78
C LYS A 330 -1.51 3.03 24.00
N THR A 331 -2.84 2.99 23.95
CA THR A 331 -3.69 2.64 25.10
C THR A 331 -4.26 1.22 24.99
N GLY A 332 -4.31 0.64 23.79
CA GLY A 332 -5.02 -0.62 23.56
C GLY A 332 -6.54 -0.52 23.66
N THR A 333 -7.10 0.68 23.59
CA THR A 333 -8.56 0.90 23.60
C THR A 333 -9.14 0.75 22.20
N VAL A 334 -10.35 0.18 22.10
CA VAL A 334 -11.13 0.20 20.85
C VAL A 334 -11.62 1.62 20.60
N LEU A 335 -11.21 2.21 19.48
CA LEU A 335 -11.58 3.55 19.05
C LEU A 335 -12.93 3.55 18.33
N ASP A 336 -13.20 2.53 17.52
CA ASP A 336 -14.44 2.39 16.76
C ASP A 336 -14.60 0.96 16.21
N ILE A 337 -15.84 0.62 15.86
CA ILE A 337 -16.20 -0.61 15.15
C ILE A 337 -17.06 -0.22 13.95
N LEU A 338 -16.56 -0.54 12.77
CA LEU A 338 -17.24 -0.34 11.50
C LEU A 338 -17.71 -1.70 11.01
N ASP A 339 -18.99 -2.02 11.24
CA ASP A 339 -19.64 -3.17 10.63
C ASP A 339 -20.45 -2.71 9.40
N TRP A 340 -20.47 -3.53 8.35
CA TRP A 340 -21.09 -3.17 7.08
C TRP A 340 -22.62 -3.30 7.10
N LEU A 341 -23.19 -3.84 8.17
CA LEU A 341 -24.65 -3.94 8.35
C LEU A 341 -25.25 -2.67 8.96
N ARG A 342 -24.61 -2.05 9.94
CA ARG A 342 -25.01 -0.77 10.54
C ARG A 342 -24.93 0.38 9.53
N LEU A 343 -24.01 0.31 8.56
CA LEU A 343 -23.94 1.28 7.45
C LEU A 343 -25.13 1.18 6.47
N LYS A 344 -25.78 0.00 6.35
CA LYS A 344 -27.00 -0.16 5.53
C LYS A 344 -28.27 0.34 6.24
N GLU A 345 -28.26 0.41 7.57
CA GLU A 345 -29.39 0.93 8.34
C GLU A 345 -29.35 2.47 8.43
N SER A 346 -28.16 3.08 8.46
CA SER A 346 -28.02 4.55 8.49
C SER A 346 -28.33 5.23 7.15
N THR A 347 -28.28 4.50 6.03
CA THR A 347 -28.64 5.01 4.69
C THR A 347 -30.14 4.91 4.38
N LYS A 348 -30.96 4.43 5.32
CA LYS A 348 -32.43 4.37 5.21
C LYS A 348 -33.16 5.46 6.00
N ARG A 349 -32.46 6.47 6.53
CA ARG A 349 -33.07 7.60 7.25
C ARG A 349 -33.01 8.88 6.44
#